data_AF-A0A838RR13-F1
#
_entry.id   AF-A0A838RR13-F1
#
_cell.length_a   1.000
_cell.length_b   1.000
_cell.length_c   1.000
_cell.angle_alpha   90.00
_cell.angle_beta   90.00
_cell.angle_gamma   90.00
#
_symmetry.space_group_name_H-M   'P 1'
#
loop_
_entity.id
_entity.type
_entity.pdbx_description
1 polymer ?
#
loop_
_entity_poly.entity_id
_entity_poly.type
_entity_poly.pdbx_seq_one_letter_code
_entity_poly.pdbx_strand_id
1 'polypeptide(L)'
;MNTVIAYVPALHSGYIDFFKKYPGTLYLLDLTLVREIPRLERDIRAMSAQEIKASLESLGIYKDIKILTKENINKLDGIEHITMPYEDVSEIFATTYLPQKKIEYVKTFLRWNNHNAQQKNAPDIIDRIVSQDEFDREIMGKAIIESEKSPDWWRQIGALAVRDKKILFTAHNRPLPSEQVHNIFGDPRSNFDYGVSFELSKFIHAEAQIIAEAAKRGISLDGASMYVTTYPCPVCAKSIAVAGIKKVYFQEGYALLDAEDILKSVGAEIIQVK
;
A
#
# COMPACT_ATOMS: atom_id res chain seq x y z
N MET A 1 -17.79 -21.76 23.81
CA MET A 1 -16.40 -21.90 23.31
C MET A 1 -16.20 -20.85 22.23
N ASN A 2 -15.05 -20.17 22.23
CA ASN A 2 -14.76 -19.19 21.19
C ASN A 2 -14.52 -19.92 19.85
N THR A 3 -15.11 -19.40 18.77
CA THR A 3 -14.90 -19.96 17.43
C THR A 3 -14.11 -18.95 16.61
N VAL A 4 -12.97 -19.39 16.07
CA VAL A 4 -12.14 -18.57 15.18
C VAL A 4 -12.36 -19.06 13.77
N ILE A 5 -12.66 -18.17 12.84
CA ILE A 5 -12.75 -18.49 11.41
C ILE A 5 -11.71 -17.66 10.67
N ALA A 6 -10.85 -18.31 9.89
CA ALA A 6 -9.81 -17.63 9.13
C ALA A 6 -9.54 -18.32 7.81
N TYR A 7 -9.25 -17.52 6.77
CA TYR A 7 -8.55 -17.98 5.60
C TYR A 7 -7.05 -17.74 5.79
N VAL A 8 -6.25 -18.77 5.55
CA VAL A 8 -4.79 -18.72 5.75
C VAL A 8 -4.13 -19.16 4.45
N PRO A 9 -3.80 -18.23 3.53
CA PRO A 9 -3.13 -18.59 2.30
C PRO A 9 -1.69 -19.07 2.58
N ALA A 10 -0.97 -18.43 3.49
CA ALA A 10 0.38 -18.83 3.88
C ALA A 10 0.57 -18.68 5.38
N LEU A 11 1.18 -19.66 6.03
CA LEU A 11 1.44 -19.62 7.46
C LEU A 11 2.71 -18.81 7.76
N HIS A 12 2.57 -17.72 8.53
CA HIS A 12 3.68 -16.89 9.01
C HIS A 12 3.41 -16.40 10.44
N SER A 13 4.39 -15.74 11.07
CA SER A 13 4.34 -15.30 12.47
C SER A 13 3.06 -14.56 12.86
N GLY A 14 2.59 -13.63 12.03
CA GLY A 14 1.32 -12.91 12.26
C GLY A 14 0.11 -13.84 12.48
N TYR A 15 -0.07 -14.87 11.65
CA TYR A 15 -1.15 -15.86 11.87
C TYR A 15 -0.91 -16.67 13.14
N ILE A 16 0.34 -17.06 13.41
CA ILE A 16 0.70 -17.81 14.62
C ILE A 16 0.35 -17.01 15.88
N ASP A 17 0.71 -15.72 15.92
CA ASP A 17 0.46 -14.83 17.05
C ASP A 17 -1.05 -14.56 17.20
N PHE A 18 -1.76 -14.40 16.09
CA PHE A 18 -3.21 -14.31 16.08
C PHE A 18 -3.86 -15.56 16.70
N PHE A 19 -3.47 -16.76 16.27
CA PHE A 19 -4.03 -18.01 16.80
C PHE A 19 -3.66 -18.27 18.26
N LYS A 20 -2.46 -17.86 18.71
CA LYS A 20 -2.10 -17.92 20.14
C LYS A 20 -2.94 -16.97 20.99
N LYS A 21 -3.26 -15.78 20.46
CA LYS A 21 -4.05 -14.76 21.15
C LYS A 21 -5.53 -15.13 21.24
N TYR A 22 -6.07 -15.82 20.24
CA TYR A 22 -7.48 -16.21 20.17
C TYR A 22 -7.63 -17.74 20.14
N PRO A 23 -7.61 -18.42 21.31
CA PRO A 23 -7.80 -19.87 21.39
C PRO A 23 -9.28 -20.27 21.24
N GLY A 24 -9.54 -21.54 20.95
CA GLY A 24 -10.89 -22.07 20.73
C GLY A 24 -10.93 -23.16 19.67
N THR A 25 -12.03 -23.26 18.91
CA THR A 25 -12.11 -24.08 17.69
C THR A 25 -11.77 -23.21 16.48
N LEU A 26 -10.80 -23.61 15.68
CA LEU A 26 -10.41 -22.92 14.45
C LEU A 26 -11.08 -23.59 13.25
N TYR A 27 -11.86 -22.82 12.49
CA TYR A 27 -12.36 -23.22 11.18
C TYR A 27 -11.53 -22.54 10.10
N LEU A 28 -10.76 -23.35 9.37
CA LEU A 28 -10.01 -22.90 8.20
C LEU A 28 -10.93 -22.87 6.99
N LEU A 29 -11.04 -21.71 6.34
CA LEU A 29 -11.79 -21.58 5.09
C LEU A 29 -11.05 -22.29 3.96
N ASP A 30 -11.73 -23.25 3.34
CA ASP A 30 -11.22 -23.96 2.17
C ASP A 30 -11.23 -23.08 0.91
N LEU A 31 -10.35 -23.38 -0.05
CA LEU A 31 -10.25 -22.66 -1.31
C LEU A 31 -11.56 -22.65 -2.11
N THR A 32 -12.43 -23.65 -1.95
CA THR A 32 -13.75 -23.68 -2.58
C THR A 32 -14.65 -22.50 -2.18
N LEU A 33 -14.53 -22.02 -0.94
CA LEU A 33 -15.25 -20.83 -0.44
C LEU A 33 -14.58 -19.54 -0.92
N VAL A 34 -13.25 -19.54 -0.97
CA VAL A 34 -12.46 -18.35 -1.26
C VAL A 34 -12.43 -18.02 -2.76
N ARG A 35 -12.45 -19.02 -3.63
CA ARG A 35 -12.45 -18.84 -5.09
C ARG A 35 -13.70 -18.15 -5.64
N GLU A 36 -14.77 -18.02 -4.85
CA GLU A 36 -15.90 -17.15 -5.20
C GLU A 36 -15.54 -15.66 -5.22
N ILE A 37 -14.37 -15.31 -4.69
CA ILE A 37 -13.82 -13.95 -4.69
C ILE A 37 -12.78 -13.90 -5.81
N PRO A 38 -13.09 -13.34 -7.01
CA PRO A 38 -12.27 -13.52 -8.22
C PRO A 38 -10.79 -13.09 -8.07
N ARG A 39 -10.54 -12.06 -7.25
CA ARG A 39 -9.18 -11.58 -6.96
C ARG A 39 -8.33 -12.53 -6.10
N LEU A 40 -8.95 -13.37 -5.26
CA LEU A 40 -8.24 -14.32 -4.40
C LEU A 40 -7.93 -15.63 -5.11
N GLU A 41 -8.57 -15.90 -6.26
CA GLU A 41 -8.24 -17.03 -7.12
C GLU A 41 -6.78 -17.01 -7.60
N ARG A 42 -6.20 -15.82 -7.74
CA ARG A 42 -4.82 -15.60 -8.22
C ARG A 42 -3.77 -15.54 -7.10
N ASP A 43 -4.13 -15.87 -5.85
CA ASP A 43 -3.17 -15.82 -4.74
C ASP A 43 -2.19 -17.02 -4.81
N ILE A 44 -1.04 -16.81 -5.44
CA ILE A 44 0.00 -17.84 -5.62
C ILE A 44 0.58 -18.38 -4.31
N ARG A 45 0.34 -17.68 -3.19
CA ARG A 45 0.82 -18.08 -1.87
C ARG A 45 -0.09 -19.14 -1.24
N ALA A 46 -1.31 -19.30 -1.76
CA ALA A 46 -2.38 -20.04 -1.12
C ALA A 46 -2.10 -21.56 -1.05
N MET A 47 -1.83 -22.01 0.17
CA MET A 47 -1.85 -23.41 0.58
C MET A 47 -3.29 -23.89 0.74
N SER A 48 -3.50 -25.19 0.59
CA SER A 48 -4.79 -25.80 0.92
C SER A 48 -5.07 -25.74 2.43
N ALA A 49 -6.35 -25.71 2.81
CA ALA A 49 -6.73 -25.74 4.23
C ALA A 49 -6.22 -27.01 4.94
N GLN A 50 -6.05 -28.11 4.20
CA GLN A 50 -5.46 -29.37 4.68
C GLN A 50 -3.99 -29.20 5.04
N GLU A 51 -3.19 -28.57 4.17
CA GLU A 51 -1.76 -28.33 4.43
C GLU A 51 -1.56 -27.37 5.61
N ILE A 52 -2.36 -26.31 5.70
CA ILE A 52 -2.32 -25.39 6.84
C ILE A 52 -2.72 -26.10 8.13
N LYS A 53 -3.80 -26.89 8.11
CA LYS A 53 -4.21 -27.69 9.27
C LYS A 53 -3.07 -28.59 9.75
N ALA A 54 -2.50 -29.39 8.84
CA ALA A 54 -1.41 -30.30 9.17
C ALA A 54 -0.19 -29.54 9.74
N SER A 55 0.13 -28.37 9.21
CA SER A 55 1.22 -27.52 9.70
C SER A 55 0.97 -27.00 11.10
N LEU A 56 -0.23 -26.47 11.38
CA LEU A 56 -0.59 -25.94 12.69
C LEU A 56 -0.64 -27.04 13.77
N GLU A 57 -1.15 -28.21 13.43
CA GLU A 57 -1.17 -29.38 14.32
C GLU A 57 0.25 -29.89 14.62
N SER A 58 1.09 -30.03 13.59
CA SER A 58 2.47 -30.52 13.72
C SER A 58 3.34 -29.57 14.55
N LEU A 59 3.13 -28.26 14.43
CA LEU A 59 3.82 -27.25 15.23
C LEU A 59 3.23 -27.09 16.65
N GLY A 60 2.12 -27.79 16.96
CA GLY A 60 1.44 -27.69 18.25
C GLY A 60 0.85 -26.31 18.54
N ILE A 61 0.59 -25.52 17.51
CA ILE A 61 0.14 -24.11 17.63
C ILE A 61 -1.35 -24.05 17.96
N TYR A 62 -2.14 -24.94 17.38
CA TYR A 62 -3.59 -24.98 17.58
C TYR A 62 -4.11 -26.42 17.57
N LYS A 63 -4.99 -26.76 18.50
CA LYS A 63 -5.35 -28.17 18.75
C LYS A 63 -6.66 -28.60 18.09
N ASP A 64 -7.69 -27.75 18.10
CA ASP A 64 -8.99 -28.07 17.50
C ASP A 64 -9.15 -27.30 16.19
N ILE A 65 -8.81 -27.96 15.08
CA ILE A 65 -8.86 -27.38 13.72
C ILE A 65 -9.81 -28.17 12.84
N LYS A 66 -10.77 -27.47 12.25
CA LYS A 66 -11.77 -27.99 11.31
C LYS A 66 -11.63 -27.25 9.99
N ILE A 67 -11.90 -27.94 8.89
CA ILE A 67 -11.91 -27.34 7.55
C ILE A 67 -13.37 -27.03 7.21
N LEU A 68 -13.61 -25.79 6.82
CA LEU A 68 -14.92 -25.32 6.41
C LEU A 68 -15.00 -25.29 4.87
N THR A 69 -16.02 -25.94 4.33
CA THR A 69 -16.36 -26.00 2.90
C THR A 69 -17.81 -25.59 2.72
N LYS A 70 -18.25 -25.32 1.49
CA LYS A 70 -19.67 -24.99 1.21
C LYS A 70 -20.66 -26.01 1.74
N GLU A 71 -20.29 -27.28 1.68
CA GLU A 71 -21.13 -28.41 2.08
C GLU A 71 -21.33 -28.50 3.59
N ASN A 72 -20.48 -27.85 4.39
CA ASN A 72 -20.46 -28.02 5.84
C ASN A 72 -20.58 -26.71 6.63
N ILE A 73 -20.96 -25.62 5.97
CA ILE A 73 -21.18 -24.31 6.60
C ILE A 73 -22.22 -24.38 7.71
N ASN A 74 -23.24 -25.22 7.55
CA ASN A 74 -24.27 -25.48 8.56
C ASN A 74 -23.71 -25.96 9.91
N LYS A 75 -22.47 -26.46 9.97
CA LYS A 75 -21.79 -26.77 11.25
C LYS A 75 -21.54 -25.53 12.11
N LEU A 76 -21.71 -24.33 11.57
CA LEU A 76 -21.65 -23.08 12.30
C LEU A 76 -23.00 -22.71 12.95
N ASP A 77 -24.08 -23.45 12.69
CA ASP A 77 -25.37 -23.23 13.31
C ASP A 77 -25.28 -23.41 14.83
N GLY A 78 -25.94 -22.52 15.58
CA GLY A 78 -25.86 -22.49 17.05
C GLY A 78 -24.56 -21.89 17.64
N ILE A 79 -23.55 -21.56 16.83
CA ILE A 79 -22.38 -20.80 17.30
C ILE A 79 -22.75 -19.32 17.42
N GLU A 80 -22.65 -18.77 18.63
CA GLU A 80 -22.99 -17.36 18.95
C GLU A 80 -21.80 -16.40 18.85
N HIS A 81 -20.59 -16.87 19.18
CA HIS A 81 -19.38 -16.05 19.24
C HIS A 81 -18.36 -16.49 18.19
N ILE A 82 -18.18 -15.64 17.17
CA ILE A 82 -17.25 -15.88 16.07
C ILE A 82 -16.25 -14.73 16.01
N THR A 83 -14.96 -15.04 16.10
CA THR A 83 -13.85 -14.11 15.89
C THR A 83 -13.25 -14.34 14.51
N MET A 84 -13.03 -13.28 13.75
CA MET A 84 -12.39 -13.33 12.43
C MET A 84 -11.33 -12.24 12.29
N PRO A 85 -10.24 -12.47 11.56
CA PRO A 85 -9.35 -11.38 11.17
C PRO A 85 -10.12 -10.41 10.27
N TYR A 86 -9.91 -9.10 10.44
CA TYR A 86 -10.56 -8.07 9.64
C TYR A 86 -9.94 -8.00 8.24
N GLU A 87 -10.49 -8.81 7.34
CA GLU A 87 -10.07 -8.96 5.96
C GLU A 87 -11.27 -9.07 5.03
N ASP A 88 -11.08 -8.70 3.76
CA ASP A 88 -12.11 -8.81 2.74
C ASP A 88 -12.73 -10.21 2.61
N VAL A 89 -11.91 -11.27 2.77
CA VAL A 89 -12.42 -12.66 2.73
C VAL A 89 -13.34 -12.94 3.90
N SER A 90 -13.03 -12.39 5.07
CA SER A 90 -13.81 -12.58 6.30
C SER A 90 -15.15 -11.89 6.19
N GLU A 91 -15.16 -10.64 5.72
CA GLU A 91 -16.39 -9.88 5.53
C GLU A 91 -17.27 -10.49 4.45
N ILE A 92 -16.71 -10.81 3.27
CA ILE A 92 -17.48 -11.44 2.19
C ILE A 92 -18.04 -12.78 2.67
N PHE A 93 -17.24 -13.60 3.35
CA PHE A 93 -17.71 -14.86 3.91
C PHE A 93 -18.85 -14.64 4.93
N ALA A 94 -18.68 -13.71 5.87
CA ALA A 94 -19.68 -13.43 6.90
C ALA A 94 -20.98 -12.88 6.30
N THR A 95 -20.91 -11.95 5.35
CA THR A 95 -22.10 -11.40 4.69
C THR A 95 -22.83 -12.44 3.84
N THR A 96 -22.09 -13.30 3.12
CA THR A 96 -22.70 -14.33 2.27
C THR A 96 -23.29 -15.49 3.06
N TYR A 97 -22.58 -15.95 4.09
CA TYR A 97 -22.87 -17.23 4.75
C TYR A 97 -23.34 -17.11 6.21
N LEU A 98 -23.08 -15.97 6.88
CA LEU A 98 -23.42 -15.75 8.29
C LEU A 98 -24.15 -14.41 8.54
N PRO A 99 -25.15 -14.00 7.72
CA PRO A 99 -25.70 -12.64 7.75
C PRO A 99 -26.38 -12.26 9.08
N GLN A 100 -26.84 -13.24 9.87
CA GLN A 100 -27.54 -13.03 11.14
C GLN A 100 -26.65 -13.25 12.37
N LYS A 101 -25.36 -13.57 12.18
CA LYS A 101 -24.45 -13.85 13.29
C LYS A 101 -23.64 -12.61 13.65
N LYS A 102 -23.36 -12.45 14.94
CA LYS A 102 -22.46 -11.42 15.45
C LYS A 102 -21.02 -11.86 15.27
N ILE A 103 -20.26 -11.12 14.45
CA ILE A 103 -18.85 -11.36 14.20
C ILE A 103 -18.00 -10.32 14.93
N GLU A 104 -17.00 -10.78 15.68
CA GLU A 104 -15.94 -9.94 16.23
C GLU A 104 -14.77 -9.87 15.24
N TYR A 105 -14.59 -8.72 14.60
CA TYR A 105 -13.47 -8.49 13.68
C TYR A 105 -12.24 -7.97 14.41
N VAL A 106 -11.12 -8.66 14.22
CA VAL A 106 -9.83 -8.29 14.82
C VAL A 106 -8.95 -7.62 13.79
N LYS A 107 -8.57 -6.36 14.05
CA LYS A 107 -7.63 -5.61 13.21
C LYS A 107 -6.21 -6.09 13.49
N THR A 108 -5.65 -6.90 12.60
CA THR A 108 -4.25 -7.35 12.63
C THR A 108 -3.76 -7.48 11.19
N PHE A 109 -2.56 -6.99 10.90
CA PHE A 109 -1.99 -7.14 9.56
C PHE A 109 -1.51 -8.59 9.37
N LEU A 110 -2.25 -9.35 8.58
CA LEU A 110 -1.88 -10.71 8.19
C LEU A 110 -1.47 -10.72 6.71
N ARG A 111 -2.23 -10.03 5.86
CA ARG A 111 -1.93 -9.82 4.45
C ARG A 111 -2.55 -8.53 3.96
N TRP A 112 -2.11 -8.08 2.79
CA TRP A 112 -2.79 -7.01 2.06
C TRP A 112 -4.22 -7.42 1.70
N ASN A 113 -5.15 -6.51 1.97
CA ASN A 113 -6.57 -6.55 1.63
C ASN A 113 -7.00 -5.14 1.19
N ASN A 114 -8.22 -4.95 0.70
CA ASN A 114 -8.60 -3.62 0.19
C ASN A 114 -8.52 -2.54 1.27
N HIS A 115 -8.89 -2.87 2.50
CA HIS A 115 -8.91 -1.91 3.60
C HIS A 115 -7.51 -1.38 3.90
N ASN A 116 -6.55 -2.27 4.12
CA ASN A 116 -5.20 -1.85 4.47
C ASN A 116 -4.39 -1.34 3.27
N ALA A 117 -4.68 -1.80 2.04
CA ALA A 117 -4.04 -1.26 0.83
C ALA A 117 -4.38 0.22 0.57
N GLN A 118 -5.55 0.67 1.04
CA GLN A 118 -5.97 2.06 0.94
C GLN A 118 -5.65 2.88 2.19
N GLN A 119 -5.10 2.26 3.24
CA GLN A 119 -4.75 2.98 4.45
C GLN A 119 -3.63 3.97 4.18
N LYS A 120 -3.93 5.20 4.57
CA LYS A 120 -3.00 6.31 4.63
C LYS A 120 -2.17 6.11 5.89
N ASN A 121 -1.12 5.32 5.78
CA ASN A 121 -0.18 5.19 6.87
C ASN A 121 0.52 6.54 7.01
N ALA A 122 0.18 7.31 8.05
CA ALA A 122 1.15 8.29 8.53
C ALA A 122 2.42 7.48 8.81
N PRO A 123 3.56 7.78 8.18
CA PRO A 123 4.77 7.02 8.45
C PRO A 123 5.01 7.15 9.94
N ASP A 124 5.19 6.01 10.59
CA ASP A 124 5.46 5.93 12.02
C ASP A 124 6.51 6.99 12.37
N ILE A 125 6.08 8.01 13.10
CA ILE A 125 6.78 9.31 13.28
C ILE A 125 8.12 9.17 14.03
N ILE A 126 8.52 7.94 14.36
CA ILE A 126 9.54 7.67 15.36
C ILE A 126 10.96 7.87 14.81
N ASP A 127 11.20 7.71 13.49
CA ASP A 127 12.57 7.74 12.91
C ASP A 127 12.73 8.62 11.64
N ARG A 128 12.01 9.73 11.50
CA ARG A 128 12.24 10.63 10.33
C ARG A 128 13.51 11.46 10.53
N ILE A 129 14.48 11.28 9.63
CA ILE A 129 15.61 12.20 9.48
C ILE A 129 15.07 13.52 8.96
N VAL A 130 15.14 14.58 9.78
CA VAL A 130 14.79 15.95 9.36
C VAL A 130 16.07 16.65 8.96
N SER A 131 16.14 17.13 7.72
CA SER A 131 17.32 17.89 7.27
C SER A 131 17.45 19.19 8.07
N GLN A 132 18.68 19.46 8.49
CA GLN A 132 19.09 20.74 9.09
C GLN A 132 19.96 21.58 8.14
N ASP A 133 20.23 21.08 6.93
CA ASP A 133 21.06 21.76 5.94
C ASP A 133 20.29 22.92 5.28
N GLU A 134 20.94 24.08 5.20
CA GLU A 134 20.39 25.26 4.52
C GLU A 134 20.26 25.02 3.01
N PHE A 135 21.17 24.25 2.42
CA PHE A 135 21.09 23.89 1.00
C PHE A 135 19.82 23.09 0.70
N ASP A 136 19.45 22.15 1.56
CA ASP A 136 18.24 21.34 1.37
C ASP A 136 16.98 22.19 1.44
N ARG A 137 16.95 23.19 2.35
CA ARG A 137 15.85 24.16 2.43
C ARG A 137 15.78 25.06 1.20
N GLU A 138 16.92 25.52 0.68
CA GLU A 138 16.98 26.32 -0.55
C GLU A 138 16.44 25.53 -1.75
N ILE A 139 16.91 24.28 -1.92
CA ILE A 139 16.45 23.42 -3.02
C ILE A 139 14.97 23.07 -2.87
N MET A 140 14.50 22.76 -1.66
CA MET A 140 13.08 22.53 -1.43
C MET A 140 12.26 23.80 -1.71
N GLY A 141 12.75 24.98 -1.36
CA GLY A 141 12.15 26.27 -1.74
C GLY A 141 11.99 26.42 -3.25
N LYS A 142 13.00 26.02 -4.03
CA LYS A 142 12.89 25.97 -5.51
C LYS A 142 11.87 24.95 -6.00
N ALA A 143 11.72 23.81 -5.32
CA ALA A 143 10.68 22.82 -5.63
C ALA A 143 9.27 23.39 -5.40
N ILE A 144 9.08 24.13 -4.31
CA ILE A 144 7.81 24.80 -4.00
C ILE A 144 7.48 25.83 -5.09
N ILE A 145 8.42 26.69 -5.46
CA ILE A 145 8.21 27.69 -6.53
C ILE A 145 7.90 26.99 -7.87
N GLU A 146 8.55 25.87 -8.17
CA GLU A 146 8.24 25.10 -9.37
C GLU A 146 6.83 24.51 -9.33
N SER A 147 6.38 24.06 -8.15
CA SER A 147 5.04 23.49 -7.97
C SER A 147 3.93 24.47 -8.33
N GLU A 148 4.12 25.77 -8.06
CA GLU A 148 3.15 26.84 -8.36
C GLU A 148 2.82 26.97 -9.85
N LYS A 149 3.64 26.37 -10.73
CA LYS A 149 3.39 26.35 -12.19
C LYS A 149 2.41 25.25 -12.59
N SER A 150 2.11 24.30 -11.71
CA SER A 150 1.17 23.23 -12.00
C SER A 150 -0.26 23.75 -12.15
N PRO A 151 -0.97 23.39 -13.22
CA PRO A 151 -2.38 23.73 -13.38
C PRO A 151 -3.32 22.75 -12.65
N ASP A 152 -2.82 21.75 -11.93
CA ASP A 152 -3.66 20.83 -11.15
C ASP A 152 -4.32 21.61 -10.01
N TRP A 153 -5.66 21.63 -9.94
CA TRP A 153 -6.38 22.30 -8.86
C TRP A 153 -6.31 21.54 -7.53
N TRP A 154 -5.91 20.27 -7.53
CA TRP A 154 -5.96 19.42 -6.35
C TRP A 154 -4.64 19.41 -5.60
N ARG A 155 -3.55 19.13 -6.31
CA ARG A 155 -2.21 19.06 -5.72
C ARG A 155 -1.21 19.63 -6.71
N GLN A 156 -0.60 20.74 -6.33
CA GLN A 156 0.53 21.31 -7.03
C GLN A 156 1.81 20.66 -6.48
N ILE A 157 2.46 19.84 -7.30
CA ILE A 157 3.65 19.07 -6.92
C ILE A 157 4.82 19.55 -7.76
N GLY A 158 5.91 19.92 -7.09
CA GLY A 158 7.18 20.27 -7.71
C GLY A 158 8.25 19.27 -7.32
N ALA A 159 9.18 18.99 -8.23
CA ALA A 159 10.32 18.12 -7.98
C ALA A 159 11.59 18.63 -8.67
N LEU A 160 12.73 18.32 -8.05
CA LEU A 160 14.07 18.59 -8.58
C LEU A 160 14.96 17.36 -8.41
N ALA A 161 15.73 17.00 -9.44
CA ALA A 161 16.84 16.08 -9.32
C ALA A 161 18.14 16.85 -9.16
N VAL A 162 18.93 16.50 -8.15
CA VAL A 162 20.18 17.19 -7.79
C VAL A 162 21.31 16.18 -7.67
N ARG A 163 22.48 16.52 -8.22
CA ARG A 163 23.74 15.78 -8.01
C ARG A 163 24.87 16.78 -7.84
N ASP A 164 25.79 16.52 -6.91
CA ASP A 164 26.95 17.38 -6.66
C ASP A 164 26.58 18.87 -6.45
N LYS A 165 25.50 19.10 -5.67
CA LYS A 165 24.90 20.42 -5.42
C LYS A 165 24.40 21.17 -6.67
N LYS A 166 24.29 20.50 -7.82
CA LYS A 166 23.78 21.04 -9.08
C LYS A 166 22.42 20.44 -9.41
N ILE A 167 21.50 21.30 -9.82
CA ILE A 167 20.19 20.88 -10.30
C ILE A 167 20.36 20.30 -11.71
N LEU A 168 20.00 19.03 -11.87
CA LEU A 168 20.01 18.33 -13.17
C LEU A 168 18.69 18.57 -13.91
N PHE A 169 17.58 18.46 -13.18
CA PHE A 169 16.23 18.59 -13.71
C PHE A 169 15.31 19.25 -12.71
N THR A 170 14.30 19.92 -13.23
CA THR A 170 13.23 20.58 -12.50
C THR A 170 11.92 20.31 -13.23
N ALA A 171 10.89 19.91 -12.50
CA ALA A 171 9.58 19.64 -13.07
C ALA A 171 8.47 19.90 -12.05
N HIS A 172 7.27 20.11 -12.54
CA HIS A 172 6.02 20.04 -11.78
C HIS A 172 5.08 19.04 -12.43
N ASN A 173 4.04 18.61 -11.72
CA ASN A 173 3.01 17.77 -12.30
C ASN A 173 2.22 18.56 -13.36
N ARG A 174 2.07 17.98 -14.55
CA ARG A 174 1.41 18.64 -15.69
C ARG A 174 0.49 17.67 -16.43
N PRO A 175 -0.58 18.15 -17.09
CA PRO A 175 -1.49 17.28 -17.79
C PRO A 175 -0.94 16.84 -19.15
N LEU A 176 -1.32 15.64 -19.58
CA LEU A 176 -1.07 15.10 -20.91
C LEU A 176 -2.40 14.70 -21.59
N PRO A 177 -2.53 14.89 -22.92
CA PRO A 177 -1.48 15.23 -23.89
C PRO A 177 -1.16 16.73 -24.02
N SER A 178 -1.96 17.63 -23.45
CA SER A 178 -1.74 19.08 -23.51
C SER A 178 -2.20 19.77 -22.23
N GLU A 179 -1.71 20.99 -21.99
CA GLU A 179 -2.09 21.86 -20.87
C GLU A 179 -3.60 22.16 -20.82
N GLN A 180 -4.27 22.10 -21.96
CA GLN A 180 -5.69 22.46 -22.08
C GLN A 180 -6.63 21.28 -21.83
N VAL A 181 -6.14 20.03 -21.82
CA VAL A 181 -7.00 18.83 -21.74
C VAL A 181 -7.95 18.89 -20.54
N HIS A 182 -7.44 19.42 -19.43
CA HIS A 182 -8.18 19.56 -18.19
C HIS A 182 -9.28 20.62 -18.27
N ASN A 183 -9.00 21.76 -18.93
CA ASN A 183 -9.99 22.81 -19.13
C ASN A 183 -11.10 22.38 -20.11
N ILE A 184 -10.78 21.49 -21.05
CA ILE A 184 -11.74 21.03 -22.07
C ILE A 184 -12.61 19.89 -21.55
N PHE A 185 -12.01 18.89 -20.88
CA PHE A 185 -12.69 17.64 -20.52
C PHE A 185 -12.88 17.46 -19.01
N GLY A 186 -12.33 18.36 -18.19
CA GLY A 186 -12.22 18.14 -16.74
C GLY A 186 -11.16 17.09 -16.39
N ASP A 187 -11.11 16.72 -15.12
CA ASP A 187 -10.32 15.59 -14.63
C ASP A 187 -11.24 14.40 -14.32
N PRO A 188 -10.95 13.18 -14.82
CA PRO A 188 -11.72 11.99 -14.46
C PRO A 188 -11.83 11.76 -12.95
N ARG A 189 -10.83 12.18 -12.16
CA ARG A 189 -10.82 12.08 -10.70
C ARG A 189 -11.97 12.84 -10.04
N SER A 190 -12.57 13.84 -10.70
CA SER A 190 -13.73 14.57 -10.16
C SER A 190 -14.98 13.69 -10.00
N ASN A 191 -14.99 12.49 -10.56
CA ASN A 191 -16.09 11.53 -10.43
C ASN A 191 -15.93 10.55 -9.26
N PHE A 192 -14.85 10.67 -8.48
CA PHE A 192 -14.52 9.74 -7.40
C PHE A 192 -14.24 10.49 -6.10
N ASP A 193 -14.49 9.82 -4.97
CA ASP A 193 -14.13 10.33 -3.65
C ASP A 193 -12.61 10.43 -3.49
N TYR A 194 -12.18 11.26 -2.53
CA TYR A 194 -10.77 11.52 -2.28
C TYR A 194 -9.97 10.22 -2.01
N GLY A 195 -8.92 10.01 -2.81
CA GLY A 195 -8.03 8.85 -2.66
C GLY A 195 -8.49 7.60 -3.42
N VAL A 196 -9.62 7.66 -4.13
CA VAL A 196 -10.10 6.60 -5.01
C VAL A 196 -9.63 6.88 -6.45
N SER A 197 -9.11 5.85 -7.11
CA SER A 197 -8.74 5.87 -8.54
C SER A 197 -7.81 7.03 -8.97
N PHE A 198 -6.84 7.39 -8.13
CA PHE A 198 -5.92 8.51 -8.41
C PHE A 198 -5.11 8.32 -9.70
N GLU A 199 -4.91 7.07 -10.11
CA GLU A 199 -4.27 6.67 -11.37
C GLU A 199 -5.04 7.10 -12.63
N LEU A 200 -6.32 7.47 -12.50
CA LEU A 200 -7.12 8.01 -13.60
C LEU A 200 -6.80 9.47 -13.92
N SER A 201 -5.96 10.12 -13.11
CA SER A 201 -5.46 11.46 -13.39
C SER A 201 -4.80 11.52 -14.76
N LYS A 202 -5.00 12.64 -15.46
CA LYS A 202 -4.28 12.94 -16.71
C LYS A 202 -2.92 13.62 -16.47
N PHE A 203 -2.52 13.78 -15.22
CA PHE A 203 -1.27 14.45 -14.87
C PHE A 203 -0.13 13.44 -14.80
N ILE A 204 0.95 13.74 -15.53
CA ILE A 204 2.24 13.10 -15.22
C ILE A 204 2.77 13.74 -13.93
N HIS A 205 3.22 12.90 -13.02
CA HIS A 205 3.83 13.35 -11.77
C HIS A 205 5.19 14.01 -12.02
N ALA A 206 5.57 14.96 -11.17
CA ALA A 206 6.82 15.70 -11.32
C ALA A 206 8.04 14.75 -11.29
N GLU A 207 8.04 13.76 -10.39
CA GLU A 207 9.10 12.76 -10.24
C GLU A 207 9.21 11.88 -11.50
N ALA A 208 8.06 11.41 -12.01
CA ALA A 208 8.00 10.61 -13.22
C ALA A 208 8.48 11.39 -14.44
N GLN A 209 8.13 12.67 -14.52
CA GLN A 209 8.59 13.56 -15.58
C GLN A 209 10.11 13.76 -15.56
N ILE A 210 10.71 13.95 -14.38
CA ILE A 210 12.17 14.05 -14.25
C ILE A 210 12.87 12.78 -14.74
N ILE A 211 12.38 11.61 -14.31
CA ILE A 211 12.96 10.32 -14.72
C ILE A 211 12.85 10.13 -16.23
N ALA A 212 11.69 10.44 -16.81
CA ALA A 212 11.46 10.34 -18.24
C ALA A 212 12.34 11.31 -19.04
N GLU A 213 12.49 12.56 -18.60
CA GLU A 213 13.31 13.56 -19.28
C GLU A 213 14.81 13.23 -19.16
N ALA A 214 15.24 12.69 -18.02
CA ALA A 214 16.60 12.18 -17.83
C ALA A 214 16.91 11.03 -18.79
N ALA A 215 16.01 10.05 -18.88
CA ALA A 215 16.12 8.95 -19.84
C ALA A 215 16.16 9.46 -21.28
N LYS A 216 15.27 10.40 -21.65
CA LYS A 216 15.21 11.01 -22.99
C LYS A 216 16.52 11.73 -23.37
N ARG A 217 17.16 12.40 -22.41
CA ARG A 217 18.44 13.11 -22.62
C ARG A 217 19.69 12.26 -22.42
N GLY A 218 19.53 10.99 -22.03
CA GLY A 218 20.67 10.11 -21.72
C GLY A 218 21.46 10.55 -20.49
N ILE A 219 20.83 11.25 -19.54
CA ILE A 219 21.47 11.71 -18.31
C ILE A 219 21.14 10.71 -17.19
N SER A 220 22.18 10.07 -16.64
CA SER A 220 22.00 9.14 -15.52
C SER A 220 21.48 9.87 -14.27
N LEU A 221 20.55 9.25 -13.55
CA LEU A 221 20.07 9.66 -12.22
C LEU A 221 20.66 8.82 -11.07
N ASP A 222 21.55 7.87 -11.39
CA ASP A 222 22.21 7.03 -10.38
C ASP A 222 23.04 7.87 -9.40
N GLY A 223 22.89 7.63 -8.10
CA GLY A 223 23.53 8.42 -7.05
C GLY A 223 23.00 9.85 -6.88
N ALA A 224 21.98 10.28 -7.62
CA ALA A 224 21.37 11.59 -7.44
C ALA A 224 20.46 11.64 -6.19
N SER A 225 20.06 12.86 -5.84
CA SER A 225 19.01 13.17 -4.86
C SER A 225 17.75 13.65 -5.58
N MET A 226 16.58 13.22 -5.13
CA MET A 226 15.28 13.75 -5.55
C MET A 226 14.71 14.62 -4.44
N TYR A 227 14.37 15.86 -4.74
CA TYR A 227 13.62 16.76 -3.85
C TYR A 227 12.22 16.89 -4.41
N VAL A 228 11.19 16.64 -3.60
CA VAL A 228 9.78 16.70 -4.03
C VAL A 228 8.93 17.35 -2.95
N THR A 229 7.98 18.22 -3.32
CA THR A 229 7.16 18.93 -2.33
C THR A 229 6.30 17.96 -1.50
N THR A 230 5.75 16.91 -2.14
CA THR A 230 4.94 15.88 -1.48
C THR A 230 5.61 14.51 -1.54
N TYR A 231 5.48 13.71 -0.49
CA TYR A 231 5.99 12.34 -0.45
C TYR A 231 5.61 11.54 -1.71
N PRO A 232 6.57 10.86 -2.38
CA PRO A 232 6.33 10.24 -3.67
C PRO A 232 5.31 9.10 -3.57
N CYS A 233 4.40 9.02 -4.55
CA CYS A 233 3.44 7.91 -4.61
C CYS A 233 4.17 6.57 -4.84
N PRO A 234 3.53 5.41 -4.59
CA PRO A 234 4.18 4.11 -4.73
C PRO A 234 4.78 3.86 -6.13
N VAL A 235 4.16 4.38 -7.19
CA VAL A 235 4.67 4.27 -8.57
C VAL A 235 5.92 5.13 -8.78
N CYS A 236 5.94 6.35 -8.24
CA CYS A 236 7.10 7.23 -8.31
C CYS A 236 8.23 6.70 -7.43
N ALA A 237 7.95 6.19 -6.23
CA ALA A 237 8.93 5.56 -5.35
C ALA A 237 9.65 4.37 -6.03
N LYS A 238 8.90 3.49 -6.72
CA LYS A 238 9.48 2.40 -7.54
C LYS A 238 10.40 2.95 -8.62
N SER A 239 9.94 3.96 -9.36
CA SER A 239 10.73 4.56 -10.44
C SER A 239 12.01 5.23 -9.90
N ILE A 240 11.92 5.95 -8.78
CA ILE A 240 13.04 6.59 -8.09
C ILE A 240 14.07 5.54 -7.67
N ALA A 241 13.62 4.45 -7.05
CA ALA A 241 14.48 3.37 -6.59
C ALA A 241 15.23 2.71 -7.75
N VAL A 242 14.52 2.38 -8.84
CA VAL A 242 15.11 1.74 -10.03
C VAL A 242 16.00 2.71 -10.83
N ALA A 243 15.74 4.01 -10.76
CA ALA A 243 16.60 5.04 -11.39
C ALA A 243 17.95 5.24 -10.66
N GLY A 244 18.18 4.56 -9.53
CA GLY A 244 19.43 4.62 -8.77
C GLY A 244 19.55 5.84 -7.86
N ILE A 245 18.48 6.60 -7.65
CA ILE A 245 18.47 7.77 -6.77
C ILE A 245 18.66 7.30 -5.32
N LYS A 246 19.59 7.92 -4.59
CA LYS A 246 20.02 7.49 -3.25
C LYS A 246 19.49 8.35 -2.11
N LYS A 247 18.90 9.50 -2.41
CA LYS A 247 18.28 10.36 -1.39
C LYS A 247 16.97 10.91 -1.89
N VAL A 248 15.94 10.85 -1.06
CA VAL A 248 14.61 11.40 -1.34
C VAL A 248 14.26 12.39 -0.25
N TYR A 249 14.28 13.65 -0.62
CA TYR A 249 13.90 14.78 0.22
C TYR A 249 12.45 15.14 -0.07
N PHE A 250 11.63 15.27 0.96
CA PHE A 250 10.24 15.68 0.80
C PHE A 250 9.80 16.66 1.89
N GLN A 251 8.83 17.53 1.60
CA GLN A 251 8.35 18.51 2.56
C GLN A 251 7.16 17.99 3.37
N GLU A 252 6.11 17.55 2.67
CA GLU A 252 4.86 17.12 3.27
C GLU A 252 4.37 15.77 2.74
N GLY A 253 3.28 15.26 3.32
CA GLY A 253 2.71 13.98 2.96
C GLY A 253 3.31 12.78 3.70
N TYR A 254 2.76 11.61 3.36
CA TYR A 254 2.95 10.35 4.07
C TYR A 254 3.11 9.21 3.05
N ALA A 255 3.78 8.14 3.48
CA ALA A 255 3.99 6.96 2.66
C ALA A 255 2.68 6.21 2.44
N LEU A 256 2.54 5.62 1.25
CA LEU A 256 1.44 4.71 0.92
C LEU A 256 2.02 3.36 0.56
N LEU A 257 1.30 2.29 0.89
CA LEU A 257 1.70 0.92 0.62
C LEU A 257 3.14 0.64 1.11
N ASP A 258 3.98 0.14 0.22
CA ASP A 258 5.37 -0.24 0.40
C ASP A 258 6.35 0.83 -0.10
N ALA A 259 5.89 2.06 -0.39
CA ALA A 259 6.74 3.10 -1.00
C ALA A 259 8.02 3.38 -0.20
N GLU A 260 7.91 3.41 1.13
CA GLU A 260 9.04 3.59 2.03
C GLU A 260 9.99 2.39 2.01
N ASP A 261 9.45 1.17 2.11
CA ASP A 261 10.24 -0.07 2.09
C ASP A 261 10.96 -0.25 0.75
N ILE A 262 10.32 0.13 -0.36
CA ILE A 262 10.93 0.12 -1.69
C ILE A 262 12.14 1.04 -1.75
N LEU A 263 12.00 2.29 -1.28
CA LEU A 263 13.11 3.24 -1.26
C LEU A 263 14.24 2.74 -0.34
N LYS A 264 13.91 2.24 0.86
CA LYS A 264 14.88 1.65 1.78
C LYS A 264 15.59 0.42 1.20
N SER A 265 14.90 -0.40 0.41
CA SER A 265 15.45 -1.64 -0.17
C SER A 265 16.65 -1.41 -1.10
N VAL A 266 16.74 -0.22 -1.71
CA VAL A 266 17.88 0.18 -2.58
C VAL A 266 18.90 1.06 -1.84
N GLY A 267 18.76 1.17 -0.52
CA GLY A 267 19.58 2.00 0.34
C GLY A 267 19.32 3.50 0.17
N ALA A 268 18.14 3.92 -0.30
CA ALA A 268 17.83 5.34 -0.40
C ALA A 268 17.51 5.93 0.98
N GLU A 269 18.13 7.06 1.30
CA GLU A 269 17.82 7.84 2.50
C GLU A 269 16.54 8.66 2.26
N ILE A 270 15.60 8.64 3.21
CA ILE A 270 14.32 9.36 3.12
C ILE A 270 14.35 10.47 4.17
N ILE A 271 14.35 11.72 3.71
CA ILE A 271 14.67 12.88 4.52
C ILE A 271 13.53 13.90 4.41
N GLN A 272 13.00 14.34 5.55
CA GLN A 272 12.01 15.41 5.57
C GLN A 272 12.69 16.78 5.62
N VAL A 273 12.27 17.71 4.77
CA VAL A 273 12.70 19.11 4.80
C VAL A 273 11.54 19.93 5.35
N LYS A 274 11.76 20.63 6.46
CA LYS A 274 10.77 21.55 7.06
C LYS A 274 11.03 22.98 6.62
#